data_AF-A0A937UY13-F1
#
_entry.id   AF-A0A937UY13-F1
#
_cell.length_a   1.000
_cell.length_b   1.000
_cell.length_c   1.000
_cell.angle_alpha   90.00
_cell.angle_beta   90.00
_cell.angle_gamma   90.00
#
_symmetry.space_group_name_H-M   'P 1'
#
loop_
_entity.id
_entity.type
_entity.pdbx_description
1 polymer ?
#
loop_
_entity_poly.entity_id
_entity_poly.type
_entity_poly.pdbx_seq_one_letter_code
_entity_poly.pdbx_strand_id
1 'polypeptide(L)' 'MSIQVEGTIERKGFGMGTWALVSSKETYELHKAPADLQKAGLKVKVSGQIREDVLTIAMIGPVLEVDSFEVVN' A
#
# COMPACT_ATOMS: atom_id res chain seq x y z
N MET A 1 0.30 -3.51 14.00
CA MET A 1 -0.62 -4.65 13.84
C MET A 1 -0.34 -5.33 12.50
N SER A 2 -0.12 -6.66 12.45
CA SER A 2 0.09 -7.37 11.17
C SER A 2 -1.23 -7.68 10.47
N ILE A 3 -1.26 -7.51 9.15
CA ILE A 3 -2.44 -7.76 8.32
C ILE A 3 -2.06 -8.44 7.01
N GLN A 4 -3.07 -9.01 6.35
CA GLN A 4 -3.00 -9.44 4.96
C GLN A 4 -4.20 -8.85 4.21
N VAL A 5 -3.94 -8.19 3.09
CA VAL A 5 -4.97 -7.45 2.34
C VAL A 5 -4.76 -7.56 0.85
N GLU A 6 -5.86 -7.79 0.13
CA GLU A 6 -5.89 -7.77 -1.34
C GLU A 6 -6.37 -6.44 -1.87
N GLY A 7 -5.79 -6.01 -2.99
CA GLY A 7 -6.15 -4.74 -3.61
C GLY A 7 -5.42 -4.51 -4.93
N THR A 8 -5.60 -3.32 -5.47
CA THR A 8 -4.93 -2.85 -6.68
C THR A 8 -3.95 -1.75 -6.34
N ILE A 9 -2.74 -1.83 -6.89
CA ILE A 9 -1.72 -0.80 -6.74
C ILE A 9 -2.09 0.43 -7.56
N GLU A 10 -2.07 1.58 -6.90
CA GLU A 10 -2.28 2.88 -7.53
C GLU A 10 -1.26 3.92 -7.04
N ARG A 11 -1.10 4.99 -7.82
CA ARG A 11 -0.40 6.20 -7.38
C ARG A 11 -1.44 7.20 -6.88
N LYS A 12 -1.34 7.64 -5.62
CA LYS A 12 -2.32 8.54 -4.97
C LYS A 12 -1.62 9.70 -4.24
N GLY A 13 -2.39 10.70 -3.80
CA GLY A 13 -1.87 11.86 -3.06
C GLY A 13 -1.47 13.04 -3.93
N PHE A 14 -0.91 14.09 -3.32
CA PHE A 14 -0.53 15.34 -3.98
C PHE A 14 0.90 15.32 -4.54
N GLY A 15 1.19 16.17 -5.53
CA GLY A 15 2.52 16.29 -6.12
C GLY A 15 2.98 15.01 -6.84
N MET A 16 4.16 14.50 -6.49
CA MET A 16 4.69 13.24 -7.02
C MET A 16 3.87 12.01 -6.58
N GLY A 17 2.95 12.16 -5.62
CA GLY A 17 2.15 11.08 -5.06
C GLY A 17 2.96 10.02 -4.31
N THR A 18 2.23 9.08 -3.71
CA THR A 18 2.73 7.90 -3.00
C THR A 18 2.14 6.64 -3.63
N TRP A 19 2.78 5.50 -3.37
CA TRP A 19 2.23 4.20 -3.76
C TRP A 19 1.19 3.77 -2.76
N ALA A 20 0.06 3.28 -3.26
CA ALA A 20 -1.06 2.89 -2.44
C ALA A 20 -1.61 1.53 -2.86
N LEU A 21 -2.11 0.78 -1.88
CA LEU A 21 -2.93 -0.40 -2.12
C LEU A 21 -4.39 -0.03 -1.90
N VAL A 22 -5.17 0.00 -2.98
CA VAL A 22 -6.61 0.26 -2.94
C VAL A 22 -7.32 -1.08 -2.77
N SER A 23 -7.85 -1.34 -1.57
CA SER A 23 -8.64 -2.53 -1.26
C SER A 23 -10.14 -2.25 -1.39
N SER A 24 -10.97 -3.27 -1.14
CA SER A 24 -12.42 -3.10 -1.07
C SER A 24 -12.92 -2.32 0.15
N LYS A 25 -12.12 -2.23 1.21
CA LYS A 25 -12.51 -1.58 2.49
C LYS A 25 -11.93 -0.18 2.63
N GLU A 26 -10.65 -0.04 2.34
CA GLU A 26 -9.92 1.22 2.50
C GLU A 26 -8.67 1.26 1.61
N THR A 27 -8.04 2.43 1.54
CA THR A 27 -6.77 2.64 0.85
C THR A 27 -5.64 2.66 1.87
N TYR A 28 -4.55 1.95 1.57
CA TYR A 28 -3.35 1.93 2.38
C TYR A 28 -2.24 2.68 1.67
N GLU A 29 -1.54 3.56 2.37
CA GLU A 29 -0.27 4.09 1.89
C GLU A 29 0.83 3.05 2.10
N LEU A 30 1.59 2.73 1.05
CA LEU A 30 2.63 1.70 1.12
C LEU A 30 3.95 2.28 1.61
N HIS A 31 4.45 1.73 2.71
CA HIS A 31 5.76 2.04 3.25
C HIS A 31 6.76 0.92 2.92
N LYS A 32 7.99 1.31 2.54
CA LYS A 32 9.05 0.42 2.06
C LYS A 32 8.59 -0.57 0.98
N ALA A 33 7.69 -0.15 0.10
CA ALA A 33 7.24 -0.98 -1.02
C ALA A 33 8.44 -1.36 -1.92
N PRO A 34 8.68 -2.65 -2.20
CA PRO A 34 9.72 -3.06 -3.14
C PRO A 34 9.40 -2.56 -4.56
N ALA A 35 10.42 -2.36 -5.38
CA ALA A 35 10.27 -1.78 -6.71
C ALA A 35 9.26 -2.54 -7.60
N ASP A 36 9.23 -3.86 -7.49
CA ASP A 36 8.31 -4.72 -8.27
C ASP A 36 6.83 -4.52 -7.90
N LEU A 37 6.55 -4.01 -6.69
CA LEU A 37 5.21 -3.66 -6.23
C LEU A 37 4.79 -2.25 -6.69
N GLN A 38 5.74 -1.41 -7.10
CA GLN A 38 5.53 -0.01 -7.47
C GLN A 38 5.04 0.13 -8.93
N LYS A 39 3.95 -0.56 -9.27
CA LYS A 39 3.39 -0.60 -10.62
C LYS A 39 1.87 -0.45 -10.60
N ALA A 40 1.37 0.65 -11.17
CA ALA A 40 -0.06 0.93 -11.23
C ALA A 40 -0.84 -0.18 -11.96
N GLY A 41 -2.01 -0.52 -11.44
CA GLY A 41 -2.90 -1.55 -11.98
C GLY A 41 -2.53 -2.98 -11.58
N LEU A 42 -1.43 -3.19 -10.85
CA LEU A 42 -1.06 -4.52 -10.35
C LEU A 42 -2.04 -4.94 -9.25
N LYS A 43 -2.72 -6.08 -9.43
CA LYS A 43 -3.53 -6.70 -8.40
C LYS A 43 -2.66 -7.60 -7.54
N VAL A 44 -2.72 -7.41 -6.22
CA VAL A 44 -1.83 -8.09 -5.29
C VAL A 44 -2.53 -8.44 -4.00
N LYS A 45 -1.95 -9.43 -3.31
CA LYS A 45 -2.13 -9.68 -1.88
C LYS A 45 -0.87 -9.23 -1.15
N VAL A 46 -1.00 -8.29 -0.23
CA VAL A 46 0.12 -7.76 0.57
C VAL A 46 0.00 -8.27 2.00
N SER A 47 1.10 -8.80 2.53
CA SER A 47 1.27 -9.09 3.96
C SER A 47 2.21 -8.05 4.55
N GLY A 48 1.84 -7.46 5.68
CA GLY A 48 2.62 -6.37 6.25
C GLY A 48 2.10 -5.89 7.59
N GLN A 49 2.60 -4.74 8.03
CA GLN A 49 2.25 -4.15 9.33
C GLN A 49 1.69 -2.74 9.18
N ILE A 50 0.58 -2.48 9.86
CA ILE A 50 0.09 -1.12 10.05
C ILE A 50 1.01 -0.39 11.03
N ARG A 51 1.56 0.73 10.55
CA ARG A 51 2.49 1.62 11.26
C ARG A 51 1.75 2.87 11.72
N GLU A 52 1.33 2.87 12.99
CA GLU A 52 0.71 4.03 13.65
C GLU A 52 1.74 5.09 14.06
N ASP A 53 3.02 4.70 14.10
CA ASP A 53 4.16 5.55 14.46
C ASP A 53 4.79 6.26 13.26
N VAL A 54 4.22 6.10 12.06
CA VAL A 54 4.67 6.77 10.84
C VAL A 54 3.64 7.82 10.43
N LEU A 55 4.07 9.08 10.46
CA LEU A 55 3.29 10.23 9.97
C LEU A 55 3.65 10.52 8.50
N THR A 56 2.64 10.70 7.66
CA THR A 56 2.82 11.02 6.23
C THR A 56 2.02 12.26 5.84
N ILE A 57 2.49 12.98 4.82
CA ILE A 57 1.78 14.12 4.26
C ILE A 57 0.70 13.72 3.25
N ALA A 58 0.67 12.46 2.81
CA ALA A 58 -0.32 12.00 1.82
C ALA A 58 -1.71 11.87 2.45
N MET A 59 -1.78 11.43 3.72
CA MET A 59 -3.03 11.28 4.49
C MET A 59 -4.15 10.56 3.73
N ILE A 60 -3.81 9.51 2.97
CA ILE A 60 -4.77 8.77 2.13
C ILE A 60 -5.32 7.49 2.79
N GLY A 61 -4.97 7.26 4.06
CA GLY A 61 -5.34 6.09 4.85
C GLY A 61 -4.18 5.61 5.74
N PRO A 62 -4.28 4.42 6.34
CA PRO A 62 -3.22 3.88 7.19
C PRO A 62 -1.93 3.58 6.41
N VAL A 63 -0.81 3.67 7.11
CA VAL A 63 0.50 3.32 6.55
C VAL A 63 0.73 1.82 6.72
N LEU A 64 0.88 1.11 5.61
CA LEU A 64 1.18 -0.32 5.55
C LEU A 64 2.64 -0.52 5.14
N GLU A 65 3.48 -0.93 6.10
CA GLU A 65 4.83 -1.41 5.79
C GLU A 65 4.75 -2.80 5.17
N VAL A 66 5.36 -2.96 4.00
CA VAL A 66 5.31 -4.19 3.20
C VAL A 66 6.36 -5.17 3.67
N ASP A 67 5.92 -6.33 4.17
CA ASP A 67 6.82 -7.45 4.47
C ASP A 67 6.97 -8.38 3.25
N SER A 68 5.86 -8.69 2.57
CA SER A 68 5.83 -9.51 1.34
C SER A 68 4.58 -9.24 0.51
N PHE A 69 4.61 -9.63 -0.77
CA PHE A 69 3.44 -9.56 -1.64
C PHE A 69 3.41 -10.71 -2.65
N GLU A 70 2.20 -11.01 -3.13
CA GLU A 70 1.93 -11.95 -4.21
C GLU A 70 1.05 -11.27 -5.26
N VAL A 71 1.33 -11.48 -6.54
CA VAL A 71 0.46 -11.01 -7.63
C VAL A 71 -0.72 -11.96 -7.76
N VAL A 72 -1.93 -11.41 -7.81
CA VAL A 72 -3.18 -12.18 -7.96
C VAL A 72 -3.89 -11.76 -9.25
N ASN A 73 -4.46 -12.71 -9.99
CA ASN A 73 -5.11 -12.46 -11.29
C ASN A 73 -6.58 -12.04 -11.14
#